data_AF-A0A6P5GSM2-F1
#
_entry.id   AF-A0A6P5GSM2-F1
#
_cell.length_a   1.000
_cell.length_b   1.000
_cell.length_c   1.000
_cell.angle_alpha   90.00
_cell.angle_beta   90.00
_cell.angle_gamma   90.00
#
_symmetry.space_group_name_H-M   'P 1'
#
loop_
_entity.id
_entity.type
_entity.pdbx_description
1 polymer ?
#
loop_
_entity_poly.entity_id
_entity_poly.type
_entity_poly.pdbx_seq_one_letter_code
_entity_poly.pdbx_strand_id
1 'polypeptide(L)'
;MALEEALMEKELEALQRKLAKKHSFEEAVSSISALLRERYASASPSIRKSIYSTVCRVATILQTRYTASGFWLAGLRLFEEAESLVTESSQKEHLKKCIARAREHLHDVENEVPASNRPTDSRFLFEGHLTVEPEPPPPSWLVAQNLLRNLAVAEDWTSIPESSQSQDNNSGTEGAMADQIPQAIQELLSNVTDVLDLENVIEASLQEIGAGPHRPPPASKEVVANLPIISVTEEILARLGRETQCAVCRENLVINDKMQELPCKHLFHPPCLKPWLDEHNSCPVCRYELRTDDHEYESWKEREREAEEERKGAANALRGGEFMYV
;
A
#
# COMPACT_ATOMS: atom_id res chain seq x y z
N MET A 1 39.62 -31.21 9.52
CA MET A 1 40.09 -29.85 9.19
C MET A 1 39.66 -29.43 7.78
N ALA A 2 40.41 -29.65 6.69
CA ALA A 2 40.05 -29.08 5.36
C ALA A 2 38.65 -29.46 4.82
N LEU A 3 38.19 -30.70 5.06
CA LEU A 3 36.84 -31.12 4.64
C LEU A 3 35.72 -30.48 5.49
N GLU A 4 35.97 -30.29 6.78
CA GLU A 4 35.04 -29.61 7.71
C GLU A 4 34.98 -28.11 7.40
N GLU A 5 36.11 -27.50 7.02
CA GLU A 5 36.17 -26.10 6.58
C GLU A 5 35.37 -25.85 5.31
N ALA A 6 35.50 -26.72 4.30
CA ALA A 6 34.71 -26.63 3.08
C ALA A 6 33.20 -26.83 3.33
N LEU A 7 32.84 -27.70 4.28
CA LEU A 7 31.45 -27.90 4.67
C LEU A 7 30.87 -26.65 5.37
N MET A 8 31.67 -26.02 6.25
CA MET A 8 31.29 -24.78 6.94
C MET A 8 31.10 -23.61 5.96
N GLU A 9 31.95 -23.47 4.95
CA GLU A 9 31.78 -22.44 3.92
C GLU A 9 30.48 -22.65 3.13
N LYS A 10 30.17 -23.90 2.76
CA LYS A 10 28.93 -24.24 2.06
C LYS A 10 27.67 -23.97 2.90
N GLU A 11 27.74 -24.24 4.20
CA GLU A 11 26.66 -23.94 5.14
C GLU A 11 26.43 -22.43 5.26
N LEU A 12 27.51 -21.65 5.37
CA LEU A 12 27.45 -20.20 5.44
C LEU A 12 26.88 -19.58 4.16
N GLU A 13 27.25 -20.07 2.98
CA GLU A 13 26.66 -19.66 1.71
C GLU A 13 25.16 -19.97 1.64
N ALA A 14 24.73 -21.12 2.17
CA ALA A 14 23.32 -21.46 2.23
C ALA A 14 22.54 -20.49 3.12
N LEU A 15 23.11 -20.11 4.27
CA LEU A 15 22.53 -19.11 5.17
C LEU A 15 22.48 -17.72 4.51
N GLN A 16 23.51 -17.31 3.76
CA GLN A 16 23.50 -16.07 2.99
C GLN A 16 22.35 -16.02 1.96
N ARG A 17 22.06 -17.15 1.30
CA ARG A 17 20.89 -17.26 0.40
C ARG A 17 19.56 -17.16 1.14
N LYS A 18 19.47 -17.68 2.37
CA LYS A 18 18.27 -17.58 3.21
C LYS A 18 18.04 -16.15 3.74
N LEU A 19 19.10 -15.40 4.04
CA LEU A 19 18.99 -13.99 4.48
C LEU A 19 18.30 -13.08 3.46
N ALA A 20 18.34 -13.43 2.17
CA ALA A 20 17.66 -12.66 1.11
C ALA A 20 16.13 -12.81 1.11
N LYS A 21 15.59 -13.82 1.82
CA LYS A 21 14.15 -14.13 1.85
C LYS A 21 13.55 -13.69 3.19
N LYS A 22 12.48 -12.89 3.15
CA LYS A 22 11.83 -12.32 4.35
C LYS A 22 11.38 -13.38 5.36
N HIS A 23 10.72 -14.46 4.90
CA HIS A 23 10.17 -15.49 5.79
C HIS A 23 11.23 -16.35 6.50
N SER A 24 12.46 -16.41 5.98
CA SER A 24 13.54 -17.22 6.56
C SER A 24 14.65 -16.39 7.19
N PHE A 25 14.47 -15.06 7.28
CA PHE A 25 15.52 -14.16 7.76
C PHE A 25 15.84 -14.40 9.24
N GLU A 26 14.83 -14.44 10.11
CA GLU A 26 15.03 -14.63 11.56
C GLU A 26 15.64 -15.99 11.89
N GLU A 27 15.18 -17.05 11.22
CA GLU A 27 15.74 -18.40 11.34
C GLU A 27 17.21 -18.44 10.89
N ALA A 28 17.54 -17.76 9.78
CA ALA A 28 18.91 -17.67 9.29
C ALA A 28 19.82 -16.88 10.22
N VAL A 29 19.36 -15.74 10.76
CA VAL A 29 20.10 -14.95 11.75
C VAL A 29 20.35 -15.75 13.03
N SER A 30 19.34 -16.50 13.50
CA SER A 30 19.47 -17.39 14.66
C SER A 30 20.50 -18.50 14.42
N SER A 31 20.49 -19.09 13.22
CA SER A 31 21.46 -20.12 12.82
C SER A 31 22.89 -19.55 12.74
N ILE A 32 23.06 -18.32 12.26
CA ILE A 32 24.36 -17.64 12.21
C ILE A 32 24.86 -17.35 13.64
N SER A 33 23.98 -16.89 14.54
CA SER A 33 24.30 -16.69 15.96
C SER A 33 24.77 -18.00 16.63
N ALA A 34 24.07 -19.11 16.36
CA ALA A 34 24.49 -20.43 16.86
C ALA A 34 25.87 -20.84 16.34
N LEU A 35 26.12 -20.70 15.04
CA LEU A 35 27.45 -20.98 14.44
C LEU A 35 28.55 -20.10 15.04
N LEU A 36 28.24 -18.83 15.29
CA LEU A 36 29.16 -17.87 15.90
C LEU A 36 29.51 -18.29 17.33
N ARG A 37 28.54 -18.67 18.16
CA ARG A 37 28.76 -19.15 19.54
C ARG A 37 29.55 -20.45 19.60
N GLU A 38 29.21 -21.40 18.73
CA GLU A 38 29.69 -22.77 18.83
C GLU A 38 31.05 -23.01 18.17
N ARG A 39 31.39 -22.23 17.14
CA ARG A 39 32.51 -22.57 16.24
C ARG A 39 33.50 -21.43 16.04
N TYR A 40 33.19 -20.19 16.41
CA TYR A 40 34.11 -19.06 16.18
C TYR A 40 35.46 -19.22 16.89
N ALA A 41 35.47 -19.74 18.12
CA ALA A 41 36.69 -19.96 18.91
C ALA A 41 37.63 -21.00 18.27
N SER A 42 37.07 -22.08 17.70
CA SER A 42 37.83 -23.18 17.08
C SER A 42 38.10 -22.98 15.58
N ALA A 43 37.46 -21.99 14.95
CA ALA A 43 37.56 -21.77 13.51
C ALA A 43 38.90 -21.15 13.06
N SER A 44 39.31 -21.47 11.84
CA SER A 44 40.46 -20.84 11.19
C SER A 44 40.19 -19.36 10.82
N PRO A 45 41.26 -18.55 10.63
CA PRO A 45 41.10 -17.12 10.33
C PRO A 45 40.27 -16.84 9.07
N SER A 46 40.31 -17.72 8.06
CA SER A 46 39.51 -17.59 6.83
C SER A 46 38.02 -17.71 7.10
N ILE A 47 37.63 -18.70 7.91
CA ILE A 47 36.22 -18.91 8.28
C ILE A 47 35.72 -17.78 9.18
N ARG A 48 36.54 -17.31 10.14
CA ARG A 48 36.17 -16.16 10.98
C ARG A 48 35.87 -14.91 10.13
N LYS A 49 36.66 -14.66 9.09
CA LYS A 49 36.40 -13.57 8.11
C LYS A 49 35.11 -13.81 7.34
N SER A 50 34.83 -15.04 6.92
CA SER A 50 33.60 -15.39 6.19
C SER A 50 32.35 -15.20 7.06
N ILE A 51 32.39 -15.66 8.32
CA ILE A 51 31.32 -15.46 9.31
C ILE A 51 31.10 -13.97 9.53
N TYR A 52 32.17 -13.20 9.76
CA TYR A 52 32.08 -11.75 9.93
C TYR A 52 31.50 -11.04 8.70
N SER A 53 31.90 -11.43 7.49
CA SER A 53 31.32 -10.93 6.24
C SER A 53 29.82 -11.20 6.16
N THR A 54 29.38 -12.36 6.63
CA THR A 54 27.95 -12.71 6.72
C THR A 54 27.21 -11.83 7.73
N VAL A 55 27.80 -11.56 8.89
CA VAL A 55 27.25 -10.61 9.88
C VAL A 55 27.15 -9.19 9.31
N CYS A 56 28.17 -8.70 8.60
CA CYS A 56 28.10 -7.42 7.92
C CYS A 56 26.98 -7.38 6.87
N ARG A 57 26.76 -8.48 6.15
CA ARG A 57 25.67 -8.59 5.18
C ARG A 57 24.30 -8.54 5.86
N VAL A 58 24.14 -9.11 7.06
CA VAL A 58 22.92 -8.93 7.88
C VAL A 58 22.72 -7.44 8.19
N ALA A 59 23.77 -6.73 8.61
CA ALA A 59 23.70 -5.30 8.87
C ALA A 59 23.27 -4.51 7.61
N THR A 60 23.84 -4.80 6.44
CA THR A 60 23.42 -4.15 5.19
C THR A 60 21.97 -4.45 4.83
N ILE A 61 21.50 -5.69 5.02
CA ILE A 61 20.12 -6.09 4.70
C ILE A 61 19.12 -5.38 5.61
N LEU A 62 19.39 -5.31 6.91
CA LEU A 62 18.55 -4.57 7.86
C LEU A 62 18.43 -3.10 7.45
N GLN A 63 19.55 -2.48 7.07
CA GLN A 63 19.56 -1.07 6.67
C GLN A 63 18.83 -0.77 5.35
N THR A 64 18.71 -1.76 4.45
CA THR A 64 18.22 -1.53 3.07
C THR A 64 16.86 -2.12 2.76
N ARG A 65 16.41 -3.13 3.52
CA ARG A 65 15.22 -3.92 3.14
C ARG A 65 14.18 -4.12 4.24
N TYR A 66 14.55 -4.03 5.51
CA TYR A 66 13.65 -4.38 6.60
C TYR A 66 13.54 -3.24 7.62
N THR A 67 12.32 -2.77 7.87
CA THR A 67 12.03 -1.70 8.84
C THR A 67 11.29 -2.21 10.08
N ALA A 68 10.81 -3.46 10.08
CA ALA A 68 10.08 -4.00 11.23
C ALA A 68 11.01 -4.28 12.41
N SER A 69 10.62 -3.83 13.60
CA SER A 69 11.40 -3.93 14.85
C SER A 69 11.83 -5.36 15.20
N GLY A 70 11.01 -6.38 14.87
CA GLY A 70 11.36 -7.79 15.09
C GLY A 70 12.66 -8.22 14.40
N PHE A 71 12.88 -7.80 13.14
CA PHE A 71 14.11 -8.11 12.41
C PHE A 71 15.32 -7.38 12.99
N TRP A 72 15.13 -6.13 13.44
CA TRP A 72 16.18 -5.34 14.08
C TRP A 72 16.56 -5.88 15.46
N LEU A 73 15.60 -6.41 16.23
CA LEU A 73 15.88 -7.12 17.50
C LEU A 73 16.71 -8.39 17.26
N ALA A 74 16.37 -9.19 16.25
CA ALA A 74 17.14 -10.37 15.88
C ALA A 74 18.58 -10.00 15.43
N GLY A 75 18.71 -8.94 14.63
CA GLY A 75 20.00 -8.39 14.20
C GLY A 75 20.84 -7.84 15.36
N LEU A 76 20.22 -7.08 16.27
CA LEU A 76 20.88 -6.51 17.45
C LEU A 76 21.51 -7.61 18.30
N ARG A 77 20.76 -8.68 18.60
CA ARG A 77 21.27 -9.84 19.35
C ARG A 77 22.47 -10.47 18.66
N LEU A 78 22.42 -10.63 17.33
CA LEU A 78 23.55 -11.14 16.56
C LEU A 78 24.78 -10.22 16.65
N PHE A 79 24.60 -8.90 16.55
CA PHE A 79 25.73 -7.95 16.60
C PHE A 79 26.38 -7.88 17.99
N GLU A 80 25.58 -7.90 19.06
CA GLU A 80 26.09 -7.95 20.43
C GLU A 80 26.88 -9.23 20.69
N GLU A 81 26.37 -10.37 20.21
CA GLU A 81 27.08 -11.64 20.32
C GLU A 81 28.37 -11.65 19.49
N ALA A 82 28.33 -11.13 18.27
CA ALA A 82 29.53 -10.98 17.43
C ALA A 82 30.59 -10.07 18.06
N GLU A 83 30.20 -8.95 18.69
CA GLU A 83 31.13 -8.01 19.32
C GLU A 83 31.89 -8.64 20.49
N SER A 84 31.22 -9.52 21.22
CA SER A 84 31.82 -10.25 22.35
C SER A 84 32.87 -11.27 21.90
N LEU A 85 32.68 -11.93 20.75
CA LEU A 85 33.55 -13.02 20.29
C LEU A 85 34.67 -12.57 19.37
N VAL A 86 34.46 -11.51 18.58
CA VAL A 86 35.44 -11.03 17.60
C VAL A 86 36.69 -10.52 18.30
N THR A 87 37.89 -10.88 17.84
CA THR A 87 39.16 -10.47 18.48
C THR A 87 39.76 -9.20 17.88
N GLU A 88 39.38 -8.82 16.66
CA GLU A 88 39.97 -7.70 15.92
C GLU A 88 39.31 -6.36 16.29
N SER A 89 40.12 -5.36 16.67
CA SER A 89 39.63 -4.06 17.14
C SER A 89 38.82 -3.27 16.09
N SER A 90 39.21 -3.35 14.82
CA SER A 90 38.52 -2.70 13.68
C SER A 90 37.10 -3.26 13.49
N GLN A 91 36.97 -4.59 13.58
CA GLN A 91 35.70 -5.30 13.46
C GLN A 91 34.78 -5.00 14.65
N LYS A 92 35.32 -4.94 15.87
CA LYS A 92 34.57 -4.52 17.06
C LYS A 92 34.02 -3.11 16.93
N GLU A 93 34.81 -2.16 16.43
CA GLU A 93 34.35 -0.78 16.24
C GLU A 93 33.19 -0.71 15.22
N HIS A 94 33.28 -1.47 14.13
CA HIS A 94 32.19 -1.56 13.16
C HIS A 94 30.91 -2.15 13.79
N LEU A 95 31.03 -3.25 14.55
CA LEU A 95 29.89 -3.85 15.24
C LEU A 95 29.27 -2.92 16.27
N LYS A 96 30.07 -2.13 17.01
CA LYS A 96 29.56 -1.10 17.91
C LYS A 96 28.72 -0.05 17.19
N LYS A 97 29.14 0.37 15.99
CA LYS A 97 28.35 1.29 15.14
C LYS A 97 27.05 0.62 14.67
N CYS A 98 27.08 -0.66 14.30
CA CYS A 98 25.88 -1.42 13.94
C CYS A 98 24.91 -1.58 15.12
N ILE A 99 25.42 -1.86 16.32
CA ILE A 99 24.62 -1.96 17.56
C ILE A 99 23.99 -0.62 17.90
N ALA A 100 24.75 0.47 17.87
CA ALA A 100 24.23 1.81 18.13
C ALA A 100 23.08 2.16 17.19
N ARG A 101 23.26 1.94 15.89
CA ARG A 101 22.22 2.18 14.88
C ARG A 101 20.99 1.28 15.05
N ALA A 102 21.19 0.02 15.42
CA ALA A 102 20.07 -0.88 15.68
C ALA A 102 19.28 -0.46 16.93
N ARG A 103 19.96 0.03 17.97
CA ARG A 103 19.31 0.57 19.17
C ARG A 103 18.58 1.88 18.90
N GLU A 104 19.16 2.77 18.11
CA GLU A 104 18.51 4.01 17.65
C GLU A 104 17.21 3.68 16.93
N HIS A 105 17.26 2.81 15.92
CA HIS A 105 16.05 2.36 15.21
C HIS A 105 15.00 1.72 16.12
N LEU A 106 15.41 1.03 17.19
CA LEU A 106 14.45 0.43 18.15
C LEU A 106 13.93 1.47 19.16
N HIS A 107 14.72 2.46 19.54
CA HIS A 107 14.34 3.54 20.46
C HIS A 107 13.40 4.55 19.79
N ASP A 108 13.63 4.86 18.51
CA ASP A 108 12.74 5.68 17.70
C ASP A 108 11.34 5.05 17.59
N VAL A 109 11.25 3.71 17.64
CA VAL A 109 9.99 2.97 17.64
C VAL A 109 9.31 2.95 19.03
N GLU A 110 10.07 3.05 20.14
CA GLU A 110 9.55 3.01 21.52
C GLU A 110 9.13 4.39 22.07
N ASN A 111 9.71 5.49 21.58
CA ASN A 111 9.46 6.85 22.08
C ASN A 111 8.24 7.57 21.46
N GLU A 112 7.45 6.90 20.61
CA GLU A 112 6.17 7.40 20.10
C GLU A 112 5.14 7.43 21.25
N VAL A 113 5.15 8.51 22.06
CA VAL A 113 4.20 8.79 23.15
C VAL A 113 2.93 9.45 22.60
N PRO A 114 1.71 9.15 23.10
CA PRO A 114 0.45 9.63 22.53
C PRO A 114 0.30 11.16 22.62
N ALA A 115 -0.09 11.77 21.51
CA ALA A 115 -0.32 13.21 21.38
C ALA A 115 -1.49 13.69 22.25
N SER A 116 -1.22 14.25 23.43
CA SER A 116 -2.25 14.95 24.23
C SER A 116 -1.83 16.30 24.79
N ASN A 117 -0.58 16.77 24.68
CA ASN A 117 -0.21 18.06 25.26
C ASN A 117 0.99 18.71 24.57
N ARG A 118 0.81 19.49 23.50
CA ARG A 118 1.70 20.64 23.23
C ARG A 118 0.96 21.84 22.62
N PRO A 119 1.32 23.08 23.03
CA PRO A 119 0.58 24.28 22.67
C PRO A 119 1.00 24.77 21.28
N THR A 120 0.00 25.26 20.55
CA THR A 120 0.15 25.97 19.28
C THR A 120 0.91 27.27 19.50
N ASP A 121 2.06 27.44 18.82
CA ASP A 121 2.47 28.66 18.10
C ASP A 121 4.00 28.70 17.94
N SER A 122 4.49 28.42 16.72
CA SER A 122 5.53 29.25 16.10
C SER A 122 5.77 28.83 14.64
N ARG A 123 5.27 29.67 13.74
CA ARG A 123 5.93 30.19 12.53
C ARG A 123 7.12 29.38 11.97
N PHE A 124 6.90 28.84 10.78
CA PHE A 124 7.83 28.40 9.74
C PHE A 124 9.34 28.54 10.01
N LEU A 125 10.03 27.39 10.10
CA LEU A 125 11.37 27.22 9.56
C LEU A 125 11.46 25.78 9.03
N PHE A 126 11.77 25.63 7.73
CA PHE A 126 12.01 24.34 7.10
C PHE A 126 13.24 23.69 7.77
N GLU A 127 13.02 22.75 8.68
CA GLU A 127 14.03 21.84 9.19
C GLU A 127 13.63 20.42 8.76
N GLY A 128 14.41 19.83 7.86
CA GLY A 128 14.13 18.52 7.27
C GLY A 128 14.15 17.41 8.32
N HIS A 129 12.97 16.86 8.62
CA HIS A 129 12.77 15.57 9.27
C HIS A 129 11.67 14.85 8.49
N LEU A 130 11.95 13.64 8.01
CA LEU A 130 10.91 12.74 7.50
C LEU A 130 10.07 12.32 8.70
N THR A 131 9.05 13.11 9.03
CA THR A 131 7.94 12.66 9.86
C THR A 131 7.20 11.61 9.07
N VAL A 132 7.37 10.33 9.44
CA VAL A 132 6.38 9.31 9.06
C VAL A 132 5.12 9.74 9.80
N GLU A 133 4.21 10.40 9.10
CA GLU A 133 2.88 10.69 9.62
C GLU A 133 2.31 9.36 10.15
N PRO A 134 1.72 9.34 11.36
CA PRO A 134 1.05 8.14 11.84
C PRO A 134 0.09 7.68 10.75
N GLU A 135 0.14 6.38 10.46
CA GLU A 135 -0.64 5.77 9.38
C GLU A 135 -2.08 6.31 9.50
N PRO A 136 -2.61 6.99 8.47
CA PRO A 136 -3.88 7.67 8.58
C PRO A 136 -4.89 6.65 9.09
N PRO A 137 -5.74 7.02 10.07
CA PRO A 137 -6.72 6.10 10.60
C PRO A 137 -7.45 5.46 9.43
N PRO A 138 -7.63 4.12 9.44
CA PRO A 138 -8.21 3.43 8.31
C PRO A 138 -9.49 4.17 7.90
N PRO A 139 -9.66 4.46 6.60
CA PRO A 139 -10.73 5.34 6.16
C PRO A 139 -12.07 4.80 6.66
N SER A 140 -12.99 5.69 7.01
CA SER A 140 -14.25 5.37 7.70
C SER A 140 -15.02 4.21 7.05
N TRP A 141 -14.97 4.09 5.72
CA TRP A 141 -15.55 2.98 4.97
C TRP A 141 -14.93 1.61 5.28
N LEU A 142 -13.62 1.54 5.51
CA LEU A 142 -12.90 0.30 5.82
C LEU A 142 -13.20 -0.14 7.26
N VAL A 143 -13.29 0.82 8.19
CA VAL A 143 -13.72 0.57 9.57
C VAL A 143 -15.17 0.09 9.59
N ALA A 144 -16.07 0.74 8.84
CA ALA A 144 -17.47 0.34 8.70
C ALA A 144 -17.62 -1.04 8.05
N GLN A 145 -16.83 -1.36 7.02
CA GLN A 145 -16.83 -2.67 6.38
C GLN A 145 -16.36 -3.76 7.35
N ASN A 146 -15.32 -3.50 8.14
CA ASN A 146 -14.82 -4.44 9.15
C ASN A 146 -15.82 -4.63 10.30
N LEU A 147 -16.51 -3.57 10.73
CA LEU A 147 -17.60 -3.64 11.70
C LEU A 147 -18.77 -4.47 11.19
N LEU A 148 -19.25 -4.19 9.97
CA LEU A 148 -20.31 -4.98 9.33
C LEU A 148 -19.88 -6.44 9.15
N ARG A 149 -18.62 -6.69 8.79
CA ARG A 149 -18.08 -8.05 8.65
C ARG A 149 -18.07 -8.79 9.99
N ASN A 150 -17.65 -8.12 11.07
CA ASN A 150 -17.61 -8.71 12.41
C ASN A 150 -19.01 -8.96 12.97
N LEU A 151 -19.96 -8.05 12.70
CA LEU A 151 -21.38 -8.25 13.03
C LEU A 151 -22.00 -9.40 12.22
N ALA A 152 -21.68 -9.51 10.93
CA ALA A 152 -22.12 -10.63 10.09
C ALA A 152 -21.52 -11.98 10.51
N VAL A 153 -20.30 -12.00 11.06
CA VAL A 153 -19.71 -13.22 11.64
C VAL A 153 -20.36 -13.56 13.00
N ALA A 154 -20.89 -12.57 13.73
CA ALA A 154 -21.67 -12.80 14.94
C ALA A 154 -23.08 -13.35 14.66
N GLU A 155 -23.62 -13.13 13.45
CA GLU A 155 -24.89 -13.74 13.00
C GLU A 155 -24.77 -15.24 12.66
N ASP A 156 -23.55 -15.79 12.51
CA ASP A 156 -23.35 -17.22 12.22
C ASP A 156 -23.48 -18.11 13.47
N TRP A 157 -23.47 -17.52 14.68
CA TRP A 157 -23.70 -18.23 15.95
C TRP A 157 -25.18 -18.32 16.36
N THR A 158 -26.09 -17.65 15.65
CA THR A 158 -27.54 -17.76 15.91
C THR A 158 -28.22 -18.85 15.09
N SER A 159 -27.48 -19.57 14.24
CA SER A 159 -28.00 -20.70 13.47
C SER A 159 -28.02 -22.00 14.29
N ILE A 160 -29.01 -22.17 15.17
CA ILE A 160 -29.48 -23.49 15.63
C ILE A 160 -30.69 -23.89 14.75
N PRO A 161 -30.74 -25.13 14.23
CA PRO A 161 -31.64 -25.51 13.15
C PRO A 161 -33.10 -25.61 13.59
N GLU A 162 -34.00 -25.12 12.73
CA GLU A 162 -35.44 -25.41 12.80
C GLU A 162 -35.66 -26.92 12.82
N SER A 163 -36.20 -27.44 13.93
CA SER A 163 -36.93 -28.70 13.91
C SER A 163 -38.24 -28.58 14.69
N SER A 164 -39.31 -28.63 13.91
CA SER A 164 -40.60 -29.24 14.22
C SER A 164 -41.48 -28.60 15.30
N GLN A 165 -42.54 -27.95 14.81
CA GLN A 165 -43.77 -27.72 15.55
C GLN A 165 -44.33 -29.03 16.14
N SER A 166 -44.56 -29.07 17.46
CA SER A 166 -45.78 -29.63 18.04
C SER A 166 -46.04 -29.03 19.41
N GLN A 167 -47.32 -28.75 19.64
CA GLN A 167 -47.91 -28.00 20.74
C GLN A 167 -47.74 -28.70 22.10
N ASP A 168 -47.64 -27.94 23.20
CA ASP A 168 -48.64 -27.99 24.30
C ASP A 168 -48.17 -27.27 25.60
N ASN A 169 -48.99 -26.29 26.00
CA ASN A 169 -49.54 -26.04 27.34
C ASN A 169 -48.65 -25.94 28.61
N ASN A 170 -48.65 -24.70 29.14
CA ASN A 170 -49.01 -24.29 30.51
C ASN A 170 -47.96 -24.21 31.66
N SER A 171 -48.05 -23.05 32.33
CA SER A 171 -47.68 -22.70 33.72
C SER A 171 -46.24 -22.81 34.23
N GLY A 172 -45.62 -21.63 34.41
CA GLY A 172 -45.08 -21.16 35.69
C GLY A 172 -43.69 -21.63 36.12
N THR A 173 -42.70 -20.74 36.01
CA THR A 173 -41.72 -20.43 37.07
C THR A 173 -40.89 -19.21 36.69
N GLU A 174 -40.62 -18.40 37.70
CA GLU A 174 -39.86 -17.15 37.72
C GLU A 174 -38.40 -17.32 37.27
N GLY A 175 -37.77 -16.23 36.84
CA GLY A 175 -36.32 -16.04 37.04
C GLY A 175 -35.47 -15.86 35.78
N ALA A 176 -35.05 -14.62 35.58
CA ALA A 176 -33.72 -14.20 35.11
C ALA A 176 -33.15 -14.80 33.81
N MET A 177 -33.17 -14.02 32.73
CA MET A 177 -32.08 -14.01 31.72
C MET A 177 -32.10 -12.76 30.83
N ALA A 178 -32.33 -11.57 31.43
CA ALA A 178 -32.03 -10.30 30.77
C ALA A 178 -30.52 -9.96 30.81
N ASP A 179 -29.70 -10.84 31.37
CA ASP A 179 -28.26 -10.65 31.52
C ASP A 179 -27.50 -11.64 30.64
N GLN A 180 -27.12 -11.16 29.46
CA GLN A 180 -25.77 -11.31 28.88
C GLN A 180 -25.74 -10.70 27.48
N ILE A 181 -25.87 -9.38 27.42
CA ILE A 181 -25.06 -8.64 26.44
C ILE A 181 -23.63 -8.71 27.01
N PRO A 182 -22.64 -9.32 26.33
CA PRO A 182 -21.27 -9.37 26.81
C PRO A 182 -20.80 -7.96 27.19
N GLN A 183 -20.09 -7.84 28.32
CA GLN A 183 -19.59 -6.58 28.84
C GLN A 183 -18.77 -5.78 27.81
N ALA A 184 -18.16 -6.49 26.85
CA ALA A 184 -17.47 -5.94 25.69
C ALA A 184 -18.37 -5.15 24.72
N ILE A 185 -19.65 -5.54 24.56
CA ILE A 185 -20.61 -4.85 23.69
C ILE A 185 -21.17 -3.60 24.40
N GLN A 186 -21.36 -3.67 25.72
CA GLN A 186 -21.77 -2.51 26.53
C GLN A 186 -20.66 -1.43 26.54
N GLU A 187 -19.40 -1.85 26.62
CA GLU A 187 -18.21 -0.98 26.59
C GLU A 187 -17.96 -0.39 25.18
N LEU A 188 -18.27 -1.15 24.12
CA LEU A 188 -18.31 -0.64 22.74
C LEU A 188 -19.38 0.43 22.56
N LEU A 189 -20.62 0.20 23.03
CA LEU A 189 -21.71 1.17 22.94
C LEU A 189 -21.44 2.47 23.71
N SER A 190 -20.81 2.40 24.89
CA SER A 190 -20.43 3.61 25.65
C SER A 190 -19.32 4.42 24.97
N ASN A 191 -18.38 3.77 24.29
CA ASN A 191 -17.33 4.44 23.52
C ASN A 191 -17.85 5.09 22.23
N VAL A 192 -19.04 4.69 21.75
CA VAL A 192 -19.69 5.29 20.58
C VAL A 192 -20.54 6.50 20.98
N THR A 193 -21.05 6.57 22.21
CA THR A 193 -21.86 7.70 22.70
C THR A 193 -21.08 8.98 23.00
N ASP A 194 -19.76 8.89 23.21
CA ASP A 194 -18.89 10.08 23.30
C ASP A 194 -18.62 10.71 21.92
N VAL A 195 -19.03 10.04 20.83
CA VAL A 195 -19.03 10.59 19.49
C VAL A 195 -20.37 11.31 19.27
N LEU A 196 -20.55 12.46 19.93
CA LEU A 196 -21.55 13.48 19.56
C LEU A 196 -21.22 14.09 18.20
N ASP A 197 -21.03 13.25 17.21
CA ASP A 197 -20.68 13.63 15.85
C ASP A 197 -21.07 12.56 14.85
N LEU A 198 -21.83 11.51 15.20
CA LEU A 198 -22.28 10.54 14.19
C LEU A 198 -23.17 11.22 13.12
N GLU A 199 -24.00 12.19 13.50
CA GLU A 199 -24.77 12.99 12.54
C GLU A 199 -23.86 13.87 11.67
N ASN A 200 -22.86 14.54 12.26
CA ASN A 200 -21.90 15.37 11.53
C ASN A 200 -20.91 14.55 10.69
N VAL A 201 -20.56 13.34 11.11
CA VAL A 201 -19.70 12.38 10.38
C VAL A 201 -20.49 11.71 9.26
N ILE A 202 -21.80 11.47 9.43
CA ILE A 202 -22.67 11.02 8.34
C ILE A 202 -22.86 12.16 7.33
N GLU A 203 -23.04 13.39 7.77
CA GLU A 203 -23.17 14.56 6.88
C GLU A 203 -21.84 14.88 6.18
N ALA A 204 -20.71 14.83 6.89
CA ALA A 204 -19.35 14.92 6.34
C ALA A 204 -19.00 13.73 5.44
N SER A 205 -19.45 12.52 5.75
CA SER A 205 -19.28 11.34 4.88
C SER A 205 -20.18 11.40 3.66
N LEU A 206 -21.37 12.00 3.74
CA LEU A 206 -22.23 12.26 2.57
C LEU A 206 -21.66 13.39 1.71
N GLN A 207 -20.98 14.37 2.33
CA GLN A 207 -20.18 15.36 1.64
C GLN A 207 -18.87 14.78 1.08
N GLU A 208 -18.21 13.80 1.70
CA GLU A 208 -17.02 13.10 1.17
C GLU A 208 -17.36 12.05 0.11
N ILE A 209 -18.50 11.36 0.21
CA ILE A 209 -19.04 10.51 -0.87
C ILE A 209 -19.52 11.40 -2.03
N GLY A 210 -19.95 12.64 -1.74
CA GLY A 210 -20.24 13.67 -2.74
C GLY A 210 -19.01 14.42 -3.27
N ALA A 211 -17.91 14.45 -2.52
CA ALA A 211 -16.66 15.14 -2.79
C ALA A 211 -15.47 14.17 -2.78
N GLY A 212 -15.63 13.04 -3.49
CA GLY A 212 -14.50 12.29 -4.01
C GLY A 212 -13.63 13.18 -4.92
N PRO A 213 -12.37 12.78 -5.19
CA PRO A 213 -11.41 13.60 -5.91
C PRO A 213 -12.04 14.07 -7.22
N HIS A 214 -12.15 15.40 -7.38
CA HIS A 214 -12.77 16.11 -8.49
C HIS A 214 -13.43 15.20 -9.53
N ARG A 215 -14.77 15.05 -9.45
CA ARG A 215 -15.53 14.40 -10.53
C ARG A 215 -15.01 14.98 -11.86
N PRO A 216 -14.55 14.15 -12.82
CA PRO A 216 -13.86 14.65 -13.99
C PRO A 216 -14.73 15.72 -14.65
N PRO A 217 -14.24 16.97 -14.78
CA PRO A 217 -15.04 18.04 -15.34
C PRO A 217 -15.42 17.68 -16.79
N PRO A 218 -16.45 18.31 -17.33
CA PRO A 218 -16.81 18.10 -18.73
C PRO A 218 -15.63 18.46 -19.66
N ALA A 219 -15.63 17.87 -20.85
CA ALA A 219 -14.63 18.20 -21.85
C ALA A 219 -14.70 19.69 -22.19
N SER A 220 -13.54 20.29 -22.47
CA SER A 220 -13.48 21.69 -22.92
C SER A 220 -14.32 21.88 -24.18
N LYS A 221 -15.19 22.88 -24.18
CA LYS A 221 -16.08 23.14 -25.34
C LYS A 221 -15.29 23.46 -26.60
N GLU A 222 -14.13 24.10 -26.45
CA GLU A 222 -13.21 24.39 -27.55
C GLU A 222 -12.59 23.10 -28.11
N VAL A 223 -12.19 22.19 -27.24
CA VAL A 223 -11.60 20.90 -27.65
C VAL A 223 -12.64 20.07 -28.40
N VAL A 224 -13.89 19.99 -27.89
CA VAL A 224 -14.98 19.26 -28.54
C VAL A 224 -15.32 19.86 -29.92
N ALA A 225 -15.34 21.19 -30.04
CA ALA A 225 -15.62 21.87 -31.30
C ALA A 225 -14.52 21.66 -32.35
N ASN A 226 -13.26 21.51 -31.92
CA ASN A 226 -12.11 21.31 -32.79
C ASN A 226 -11.86 19.84 -33.17
N LEU A 227 -12.68 18.89 -32.69
CA LEU A 227 -12.51 17.48 -33.06
C LEU A 227 -12.78 17.26 -34.55
N PRO A 228 -11.94 16.47 -35.24
CA PRO A 228 -12.09 16.21 -36.66
C PRO A 228 -13.40 15.46 -36.96
N ILE A 229 -14.17 15.98 -37.90
CA ILE A 229 -15.35 15.32 -38.46
C ILE A 229 -14.93 14.65 -39.77
N ILE A 230 -15.03 13.32 -39.80
CA ILE A 230 -14.69 12.47 -40.93
C ILE A 230 -15.98 11.94 -41.55
N SER A 231 -16.12 12.06 -42.86
CA SER A 231 -17.15 11.34 -43.61
C SER A 231 -16.69 9.90 -43.86
N VAL A 232 -17.52 8.93 -43.51
CA VAL A 232 -17.24 7.51 -43.76
C VAL A 232 -17.16 7.25 -45.27
N THR A 233 -15.97 6.92 -45.76
CA THR A 233 -15.75 6.47 -47.15
C THR A 233 -15.70 4.94 -47.22
N GLU A 234 -15.86 4.39 -48.42
CA GLU A 234 -15.78 2.94 -48.67
C GLU A 234 -14.42 2.35 -48.22
N GLU A 235 -13.34 3.13 -48.36
CA GLU A 235 -11.99 2.79 -47.90
C GLU A 235 -11.90 2.68 -46.36
N ILE A 236 -12.61 3.55 -45.64
CA ILE A 236 -12.63 3.57 -44.17
C ILE A 236 -13.39 2.34 -43.64
N LEU A 237 -14.52 1.99 -44.27
CA LEU A 237 -15.27 0.77 -43.94
C LEU A 237 -14.48 -0.51 -44.26
N ALA A 238 -13.73 -0.51 -45.36
CA ALA A 238 -12.85 -1.63 -45.70
C ALA A 238 -11.73 -1.81 -44.66
N ARG A 239 -11.20 -0.71 -44.11
CA ARG A 239 -10.11 -0.72 -43.10
C ARG A 239 -10.58 -1.11 -41.70
N LEU A 240 -11.72 -0.59 -41.25
CA LEU A 240 -12.25 -0.83 -39.91
C LEU A 240 -13.03 -2.15 -39.80
N GLY A 241 -13.55 -2.66 -40.93
CA GLY A 241 -14.40 -3.83 -41.01
C GLY A 241 -15.87 -3.46 -41.23
N ARG A 242 -16.59 -4.31 -41.98
CA ARG A 242 -18.00 -4.10 -42.39
C ARG A 242 -19.01 -4.08 -41.23
N GLU A 243 -18.58 -4.40 -40.01
CA GLU A 243 -19.43 -4.49 -38.80
C GLU A 243 -19.12 -3.37 -37.80
N THR A 244 -18.48 -2.30 -38.26
CA THR A 244 -18.12 -1.20 -37.38
C THR A 244 -19.35 -0.39 -36.99
N GLN A 245 -19.53 -0.25 -35.67
CA GLN A 245 -20.72 0.34 -35.07
C GLN A 245 -20.33 1.48 -34.14
N CYS A 246 -21.19 2.48 -34.04
CA CYS A 246 -21.05 3.48 -32.98
C CYS A 246 -21.35 2.82 -31.63
N ALA A 247 -20.42 2.93 -30.67
CA ALA A 247 -20.59 2.28 -29.37
C ALA A 247 -21.73 2.87 -28.51
N VAL A 248 -22.24 4.06 -28.87
CA VAL A 248 -23.33 4.75 -28.14
C VAL A 248 -24.70 4.30 -28.65
N CYS A 249 -24.99 4.47 -29.95
CA CYS A 249 -26.28 4.08 -30.53
C CYS A 249 -26.33 2.61 -31.01
N ARG A 250 -25.18 1.93 -31.09
CA ARG A 250 -25.03 0.54 -31.60
C ARG A 250 -25.49 0.37 -33.05
N GLU A 251 -25.50 1.46 -33.82
CA GLU A 251 -25.83 1.44 -35.25
C GLU A 251 -24.57 1.27 -36.09
N ASN A 252 -24.70 0.51 -37.19
CA ASN A 252 -23.62 0.30 -38.16
C ASN A 252 -23.28 1.60 -38.89
N LEU A 253 -21.99 1.83 -39.13
CA LEU A 253 -21.49 2.94 -39.91
C LEU A 253 -21.86 2.76 -41.39
N VAL A 254 -22.46 3.78 -42.00
CA VAL A 254 -22.86 3.79 -43.41
C VAL A 254 -21.98 4.74 -44.21
N ILE A 255 -21.79 4.48 -45.51
CA ILE A 255 -21.07 5.37 -46.41
C ILE A 255 -21.74 6.76 -46.42
N ASN A 256 -20.93 7.82 -46.38
CA ASN A 256 -21.31 9.24 -46.22
C ASN A 256 -21.79 9.66 -44.84
N ASP A 257 -21.76 8.77 -43.85
CA ASP A 257 -22.12 9.15 -42.49
C ASP A 257 -21.04 10.06 -41.87
N LYS A 258 -21.46 11.04 -41.06
CA LYS A 258 -20.54 11.99 -40.44
C LYS A 258 -20.14 11.45 -39.07
N MET A 259 -18.86 11.17 -38.90
CA MET A 259 -18.28 10.68 -37.66
C MET A 259 -17.34 11.70 -37.06
N GLN A 260 -17.42 11.89 -35.75
CA GLN A 260 -16.47 12.63 -34.96
C GLN A 260 -15.39 11.65 -34.46
N GLU A 261 -14.13 11.92 -34.82
CA GLU A 261 -12.99 11.13 -34.40
C GLU A 261 -12.34 11.77 -33.16
N LEU A 262 -12.20 10.99 -32.09
CA LEU A 262 -11.44 11.38 -30.91
C LEU A 262 -9.92 11.24 -31.13
N PRO A 263 -9.07 11.91 -30.34
CA PRO A 263 -7.61 11.76 -30.44
C PRO A 263 -7.11 10.32 -30.26
N CYS A 264 -7.88 9.50 -29.54
CA CYS A 264 -7.66 8.06 -29.36
C CYS A 264 -8.11 7.18 -30.55
N LYS A 265 -8.52 7.77 -31.68
CA LYS A 265 -8.92 7.09 -32.93
C LYS A 265 -10.27 6.36 -32.90
N HIS A 266 -11.06 6.53 -31.85
CA HIS A 266 -12.44 6.04 -31.80
C HIS A 266 -13.40 7.00 -32.50
N LEU A 267 -14.38 6.42 -33.22
CA LEU A 267 -15.34 7.12 -34.06
C LEU A 267 -16.74 7.05 -33.44
N PHE A 268 -17.44 8.19 -33.45
CA PHE A 268 -18.81 8.30 -32.94
C PHE A 268 -19.62 9.25 -33.81
N HIS A 269 -20.93 9.08 -33.87
CA HIS A 269 -21.78 10.12 -34.44
C HIS A 269 -21.67 11.41 -33.60
N PRO A 270 -21.51 12.60 -34.21
CA PRO A 270 -21.54 13.88 -33.49
C PRO A 270 -22.73 14.03 -32.52
N PRO A 271 -23.99 13.69 -32.89
CA PRO A 271 -25.11 13.77 -31.95
C PRO A 271 -25.03 12.77 -30.79
N CYS A 272 -24.30 11.66 -30.95
CA CYS A 272 -24.15 10.65 -29.91
C CYS A 272 -22.99 10.98 -28.95
N LEU A 273 -21.92 11.60 -29.45
CA LEU A 273 -20.75 11.94 -28.65
C LEU A 273 -20.95 13.22 -27.83
N LYS A 274 -21.69 14.20 -28.38
CA LYS A 274 -21.87 15.50 -27.72
C LYS A 274 -22.49 15.42 -26.31
N PRO A 275 -23.63 14.72 -26.08
CA PRO A 275 -24.21 14.62 -24.75
C PRO A 275 -23.27 13.95 -23.74
N TRP A 276 -22.47 12.99 -24.20
CA TRP A 276 -21.48 12.33 -23.36
C TRP A 276 -20.35 13.29 -22.95
N LEU A 277 -19.83 14.09 -23.90
CA LEU A 277 -18.74 15.03 -23.62
C LEU A 277 -19.17 16.26 -22.80
N ASP A 278 -20.47 16.56 -22.79
CA ASP A 278 -21.07 17.59 -21.93
C ASP A 278 -21.12 17.16 -20.44
N GLU A 279 -21.06 15.86 -20.14
CA GLU A 279 -21.08 15.30 -18.78
C GLU A 279 -19.74 14.69 -18.35
N HIS A 280 -18.92 14.25 -19.30
CA HIS A 280 -17.68 13.50 -19.07
C HIS A 280 -16.57 13.94 -20.04
N ASN A 281 -15.33 14.07 -19.57
CA ASN A 281 -14.19 14.35 -20.45
C ASN A 281 -13.53 13.10 -21.07
N SER A 282 -14.11 11.90 -20.94
CA SER A 282 -13.43 10.65 -21.33
C SER A 282 -14.07 9.95 -22.52
N CYS A 283 -13.28 9.19 -23.28
CA CYS A 283 -13.78 8.36 -24.37
C CYS A 283 -14.64 7.20 -23.83
N PRO A 284 -15.86 6.96 -24.37
CA PRO A 284 -16.73 5.85 -23.95
C PRO A 284 -16.11 4.45 -24.11
N VAL A 285 -15.13 4.30 -25.01
CA VAL A 285 -14.54 2.99 -25.35
C VAL A 285 -13.25 2.73 -24.58
N CYS A 286 -12.30 3.66 -24.61
CA CYS A 286 -10.97 3.46 -24.03
C CYS A 286 -10.67 4.32 -22.81
N ARG A 287 -11.64 5.14 -22.35
CA ARG A 287 -11.48 6.08 -21.24
C ARG A 287 -10.36 7.11 -21.43
N TYR A 288 -9.88 7.31 -22.65
CA TYR A 288 -8.93 8.38 -22.96
C TYR A 288 -9.54 9.74 -22.59
N GLU A 289 -8.85 10.49 -21.74
CA GLU A 289 -9.30 11.79 -21.23
C GLU A 289 -8.94 12.92 -22.19
N LEU A 290 -9.92 13.76 -22.47
CA LEU A 290 -9.79 15.04 -23.15
C LEU A 290 -9.48 16.13 -22.13
N ARG A 291 -8.87 17.21 -22.62
CA ARG A 291 -8.64 18.42 -21.84
C ARG A 291 -9.97 19.07 -21.42
N THR A 292 -9.98 19.64 -20.23
CA THR A 292 -11.12 20.32 -19.61
C THR A 292 -10.88 21.83 -19.53
N ASP A 293 -11.96 22.60 -19.31
CA ASP A 293 -11.89 24.05 -19.10
C ASP A 293 -11.59 24.42 -17.63
N ASP A 294 -11.50 23.42 -16.75
CA ASP A 294 -11.22 23.58 -15.33
C ASP A 294 -9.69 23.65 -15.10
N HIS A 295 -9.20 24.86 -14.85
CA HIS A 295 -7.78 25.09 -14.59
C HIS A 295 -7.28 24.41 -13.32
N GLU A 296 -8.11 24.29 -12.28
CA GLU A 296 -7.72 23.63 -11.03
C GLU A 296 -7.52 22.14 -11.29
N TYR A 297 -8.46 21.49 -12.01
CA TYR A 297 -8.35 20.09 -12.39
C TYR A 297 -7.13 19.79 -13.28
N GLU A 298 -6.88 20.60 -14.31
CA GLU A 298 -5.73 20.40 -15.20
C GLU A 298 -4.39 20.62 -14.46
N SER A 299 -4.33 21.60 -13.55
CA SER A 299 -3.12 21.87 -12.74
C SER A 299 -2.84 20.76 -11.72
N TRP A 300 -3.88 20.20 -11.12
CA TRP A 300 -3.77 19.05 -10.22
C TRP A 300 -3.25 17.83 -10.98
N LYS A 301 -3.82 17.55 -12.16
CA LYS A 301 -3.39 16.46 -13.04
C LYS A 301 -1.95 16.59 -13.52
N GLU A 302 -1.50 17.81 -13.84
CA GLU A 302 -0.12 18.07 -14.22
C GLU A 302 0.85 17.80 -13.05
N ARG A 303 0.53 18.29 -11.85
CA ARG A 303 1.32 18.03 -10.64
C ARG A 303 1.41 16.54 -10.31
N GLU A 304 0.31 15.81 -10.47
CA GLU A 304 0.28 14.35 -10.26
C GLU A 304 1.15 13.61 -11.29
N ARG A 305 1.10 14.03 -12.57
CA ARG A 305 1.96 13.49 -13.64
C ARG A 305 3.44 13.74 -13.35
N GLU A 306 3.81 14.95 -12.94
CA GLU A 306 5.19 15.28 -12.57
C GLU A 306 5.69 14.43 -11.39
N ALA A 307 4.86 14.27 -10.35
CA ALA A 307 5.20 13.42 -9.21
C ALA A 307 5.36 11.93 -9.59
N GLU A 308 4.54 11.42 -10.53
CA GLU A 308 4.68 10.07 -11.08
C GLU A 308 5.98 9.92 -11.90
N GLU A 309 6.32 10.92 -12.71
CA GLU A 309 7.56 10.94 -13.48
C GLU A 309 8.79 11.00 -12.58
N GLU A 310 8.76 11.80 -11.52
CA GLU A 310 9.80 11.84 -10.49
C GLU A 310 9.94 10.48 -9.80
N ARG A 311 8.82 9.83 -9.45
CA ARG A 311 8.82 8.48 -8.85
C ARG A 311 9.42 7.43 -9.79
N LYS A 312 9.07 7.49 -11.08
CA LYS A 312 9.63 6.61 -12.12
C LYS A 312 11.11 6.91 -12.38
N GLY A 313 11.50 8.18 -12.36
CA GLY A 313 12.88 8.65 -12.48
C GLY A 313 13.74 8.12 -11.34
N ALA A 314 13.27 8.25 -10.10
CA ALA A 314 13.93 7.69 -8.91
C ALA A 314 14.02 6.15 -8.99
N ALA A 315 12.97 5.48 -9.44
CA ALA A 315 12.96 4.03 -9.63
C ALA A 315 13.94 3.55 -10.74
N ASN A 316 14.15 4.35 -11.78
CA ASN A 316 15.11 4.08 -12.85
C ASN A 316 16.56 4.39 -12.44
N ALA A 317 16.79 5.46 -11.66
CA ALA A 317 18.10 5.79 -11.10
C ALA A 317 18.65 4.70 -10.17
N LEU A 318 17.76 3.95 -9.51
CA LEU A 318 18.11 2.78 -8.71
C LEU A 318 18.48 1.53 -9.54
N ARG A 319 18.14 1.50 -10.84
CA ARG A 319 18.27 0.32 -11.71
C ARG A 319 19.39 0.42 -12.75
N GLY A 320 19.78 1.63 -13.15
CA GLY A 320 20.86 1.86 -14.10
C GLY A 320 21.79 2.97 -13.61
N GLY A 321 22.99 2.60 -13.16
CA GLY A 321 24.06 3.56 -12.94
C GLY A 321 24.59 4.07 -14.27
N GLU A 322 23.88 4.99 -14.91
CA GLU A 322 24.41 5.84 -15.98
C GLU A 322 23.54 7.11 -16.05
N PHE A 323 24.07 8.19 -15.48
CA PHE A 323 23.49 9.53 -15.63
C PHE A 323 23.76 10.00 -17.07
N MET A 324 22.70 10.26 -17.82
CA MET A 324 22.77 11.06 -19.03
C MET A 324 21.84 12.25 -18.86
N TYR A 325 22.41 13.39 -18.47
CA TYR A 325 21.79 14.69 -18.67
C TYR A 325 22.18 15.16 -20.07
N VAL A 326 21.18 15.47 -20.90
CA VAL A 326 21.31 16.36 -22.06
C VAL A 326 20.54 17.63 -21.72
#